data_AF-A0A5T0JLS2-F1
#
_entry.id   AF-A0A5T0JLS2-F1
#
_cell.length_a   1.000
_cell.length_b   1.000
_cell.length_c   1.000
_cell.angle_alpha   90.00
_cell.angle_beta   90.00
_cell.angle_gamma   90.00
#
_symmetry.space_group_name_H-M   'P 1'
#
loop_
_entity.id
_entity.type
_entity.pdbx_description
1 polymer ?
#
loop_
_entity_poly.entity_id
_entity_poly.type
_entity_poly.pdbx_seq_one_letter_code
_entity_poly.pdbx_strand_id
1 'polypeptide(L)'
;MERKIYNIKRGWLFKTKRDFAKRWNIEIEDRFYERCITLIGDIINPKQLSELEQKIFLIVGEIYKGEKKFSGVISIFNHFNGLHDSYFAFHETALYSLLMQLKDVKFLEALENIINFCKKDKDDEFLLTFNDIVLMSNKPFRLYYNDKYEFHPSNIEIFDQVLINDVLEFLKDYPKAKKQLSEALKIFITKENYRDVVDKTRLSLELFLTQLLNNEKSLENQKDEILRYFGNLLDENFKKMFLEILNYYQRLNNNRAKHCKSN
;
A
#
# COMPACT_ATOMS: atom_id res chain seq x y z
N MET A 1 -30.27 -4.05 16.49
CA MET A 1 -29.58 -5.33 16.77
C MET A 1 -28.14 -5.15 16.35
N GLU A 2 -27.27 -4.76 17.28
CA GLU A 2 -25.86 -4.45 17.01
C GLU A 2 -25.13 -5.73 16.60
N ARG A 3 -24.58 -5.75 15.37
CA ARG A 3 -23.66 -6.82 14.95
C ARG A 3 -22.41 -6.72 15.80
N LYS A 4 -22.25 -7.65 16.75
CA LYS A 4 -20.96 -7.89 17.42
C LYS A 4 -19.93 -8.21 16.35
N ILE A 5 -19.04 -7.26 16.08
CA ILE A 5 -17.86 -7.48 15.23
C ILE A 5 -16.95 -8.42 16.02
N TYR A 6 -16.97 -9.70 15.66
CA TYR A 6 -16.02 -10.66 16.17
C TYR A 6 -14.65 -10.30 15.59
N ASN A 7 -13.84 -9.60 16.38
CA ASN A 7 -12.41 -9.45 16.15
C ASN A 7 -11.74 -10.81 16.35
N ILE A 8 -11.92 -11.71 15.38
CA ILE A 8 -11.12 -12.92 15.26
C ILE A 8 -9.68 -12.42 15.12
N LYS A 9 -8.78 -12.76 16.05
CA LYS A 9 -7.34 -12.49 15.89
C LYS A 9 -6.79 -13.33 14.72
N ARG A 10 -7.01 -12.90 13.48
CA ARG A 10 -6.89 -13.71 12.25
C ARG A 10 -5.51 -14.36 12.03
N GLY A 11 -4.47 -13.90 12.74
CA GLY A 11 -3.16 -14.55 12.81
C GLY A 11 -3.19 -16.03 13.25
N TRP A 12 -4.16 -16.45 14.09
CA TRP A 12 -4.28 -17.86 14.49
C TRP A 12 -4.72 -18.76 13.32
N LEU A 13 -5.58 -18.27 12.42
CA LEU A 13 -6.03 -19.04 11.24
C LEU A 13 -4.87 -19.29 10.29
N PHE A 14 -4.00 -18.29 10.10
CA PHE A 14 -2.80 -18.43 9.29
C PHE A 14 -1.83 -19.45 9.89
N LYS A 15 -1.57 -19.36 11.20
CA LYS A 15 -0.76 -20.33 11.93
C LYS A 15 -1.33 -21.75 11.78
N THR A 16 -2.64 -21.90 11.93
CA THR A 16 -3.34 -23.19 11.79
C THR A 16 -3.19 -23.78 10.40
N LYS A 17 -3.39 -22.98 9.34
CA LYS A 17 -3.23 -23.44 7.94
C LYS A 17 -1.79 -23.83 7.64
N ARG A 18 -0.82 -23.05 8.10
CA ARG A 18 0.61 -23.33 7.93
C ARG A 18 1.02 -24.59 8.68
N ASP A 19 0.55 -24.76 9.92
CA ASP A 19 0.84 -25.94 10.74
C ASP A 19 0.21 -27.20 10.14
N PHE A 20 -1.01 -27.10 9.59
CA PHE A 20 -1.63 -28.17 8.82
C PHE A 20 -0.79 -28.54 7.58
N ALA A 21 -0.45 -27.57 6.74
CA ALA A 21 0.33 -27.82 5.52
C ALA A 21 1.69 -28.46 5.83
N LYS A 22 2.37 -28.00 6.90
CA LYS A 22 3.61 -28.61 7.39
C LYS A 22 3.42 -30.05 7.85
N ARG A 23 2.38 -30.34 8.65
CA ARG A 23 2.10 -31.72 9.13
C ARG A 23 1.89 -32.70 8.00
N TRP A 24 1.31 -32.25 6.90
CA TRP A 24 0.94 -33.11 5.76
C TRP A 24 1.88 -32.97 4.56
N ASN A 25 2.98 -32.21 4.68
CA ASN A 25 3.92 -31.93 3.59
C ASN A 25 3.23 -31.40 2.31
N ILE A 26 2.27 -30.48 2.48
CA ILE A 26 1.49 -29.87 1.40
C ILE A 26 2.10 -28.52 1.04
N GLU A 27 2.38 -28.28 -0.23
CA GLU A 27 2.74 -26.96 -0.74
C GLU A 27 1.52 -26.03 -0.73
N ILE A 28 1.64 -24.85 -0.10
CA ILE A 28 0.56 -23.86 -0.11
C ILE A 28 0.67 -23.06 -1.39
N GLU A 29 -0.24 -23.32 -2.33
CA GLU A 29 -0.37 -22.57 -3.57
C GLU A 29 -0.65 -21.07 -3.31
N ASP A 30 0.13 -20.20 -3.95
CA ASP A 30 -0.06 -18.76 -3.91
C ASP A 30 -1.19 -18.33 -4.85
N ARG A 31 -2.40 -18.23 -4.30
CA ARG A 31 -3.59 -17.74 -5.00
C ARG A 31 -3.86 -16.25 -4.77
N PHE A 32 -2.81 -15.44 -4.64
CA PHE A 32 -2.93 -14.01 -4.38
C PHE A 32 -3.79 -13.30 -5.43
N TYR A 33 -3.46 -13.51 -6.71
CA TYR A 33 -4.11 -12.83 -7.83
C TYR A 33 -5.61 -13.16 -7.90
N GLU A 34 -5.95 -14.44 -7.79
CA GLU A 34 -7.32 -14.96 -7.86
C GLU A 34 -8.18 -14.42 -6.70
N ARG A 35 -7.61 -14.36 -5.49
CA ARG A 35 -8.32 -13.80 -4.32
C ARG A 35 -8.56 -12.30 -4.46
N CYS A 36 -7.58 -11.56 -4.96
CA CYS A 36 -7.73 -10.13 -5.23
C CYS A 36 -8.77 -9.87 -6.33
N ILE A 37 -8.72 -10.62 -7.43
CA ILE A 37 -9.69 -10.53 -8.54
C ILE A 37 -11.11 -10.84 -8.06
N THR A 38 -11.27 -11.85 -7.20
CA THR A 38 -12.58 -12.17 -6.59
C THR A 38 -13.07 -10.98 -5.75
N LEU A 39 -12.23 -10.46 -4.84
CA LEU A 39 -12.60 -9.37 -3.94
C LEU A 39 -12.98 -8.08 -4.69
N ILE A 40 -12.27 -7.74 -5.76
CA ILE A 40 -12.64 -6.54 -6.55
C ILE A 40 -13.92 -6.77 -7.37
N GLY A 41 -14.19 -8.00 -7.80
CA GLY A 41 -15.41 -8.34 -8.54
C GLY A 41 -16.67 -7.97 -7.74
N ASP A 42 -16.59 -8.15 -6.41
CA ASP A 42 -17.68 -7.85 -5.47
C ASP A 42 -17.93 -6.34 -5.27
N ILE A 43 -16.96 -5.47 -5.57
CA ILE A 43 -17.09 -4.01 -5.38
C ILE A 43 -17.38 -3.24 -6.68
N ILE A 44 -17.30 -3.91 -7.84
CA ILE A 44 -17.53 -3.28 -9.13
C ILE A 44 -19.03 -3.08 -9.34
N ASN A 45 -19.42 -1.85 -9.62
CA ASN A 45 -20.76 -1.52 -10.07
C ASN A 45 -20.89 -1.79 -11.59
N PRO A 46 -21.75 -2.73 -12.03
CA PRO A 46 -21.89 -3.07 -13.46
C PRO A 46 -22.22 -1.86 -14.33
N LYS A 47 -22.95 -0.86 -13.79
CA LYS A 47 -23.31 0.37 -14.51
C LYS A 47 -22.12 1.26 -14.86
N GLN A 48 -21.01 1.10 -14.15
CA GLN A 48 -19.79 1.89 -14.33
C GLN A 48 -18.64 1.06 -14.92
N LEU A 49 -18.90 -0.21 -15.29
CA LEU A 49 -17.87 -1.13 -15.76
C LEU A 49 -17.17 -0.62 -17.01
N SER A 50 -17.91 -0.13 -18.02
CA SER A 50 -17.29 0.37 -19.26
C SER A 50 -16.36 1.56 -19.00
N GLU A 51 -16.72 2.47 -18.10
CA GLU A 51 -15.85 3.60 -17.72
C GLU A 51 -14.59 3.11 -17.00
N LEU A 52 -14.79 2.19 -16.06
CA LEU A 52 -13.69 1.56 -15.32
C LEU A 52 -12.74 0.83 -16.26
N GLU A 53 -13.25 -0.01 -17.17
CA GLU A 53 -12.46 -0.77 -18.14
C GLU A 53 -11.61 0.15 -19.01
N GLN A 54 -12.20 1.16 -19.62
CA GLN A 54 -11.46 2.13 -20.44
C GLN A 54 -10.31 2.77 -19.64
N LYS A 55 -10.58 3.16 -18.40
CA LYS A 55 -9.57 3.77 -17.52
C LYS A 55 -8.44 2.79 -17.17
N ILE A 56 -8.77 1.56 -16.80
CA ILE A 56 -7.75 0.57 -16.40
C ILE A 56 -6.91 0.13 -17.59
N PHE A 57 -7.52 -0.16 -18.73
CA PHE A 57 -6.79 -0.50 -19.96
C PHE A 57 -5.80 0.60 -20.34
N LEU A 58 -6.22 1.86 -20.28
CA LEU A 58 -5.35 3.01 -20.55
C LEU A 58 -4.17 3.06 -19.57
N ILE A 59 -4.42 2.89 -18.27
CA ILE A 59 -3.39 2.95 -17.22
C ILE A 59 -2.34 1.85 -17.42
N VAL A 60 -2.76 0.63 -17.75
CA VAL A 60 -1.82 -0.48 -17.94
C VAL A 60 -1.16 -0.51 -19.32
N GLY A 61 -1.54 0.41 -20.21
CA GLY A 61 -1.00 0.56 -21.57
C GLY A 61 -1.56 -0.43 -22.59
N GLU A 62 -2.75 -0.97 -22.35
CA GLU A 62 -3.40 -1.97 -23.22
C GLU A 62 -4.53 -1.37 -24.05
N ILE A 63 -4.78 -1.94 -25.23
CA ILE A 63 -5.85 -1.46 -26.12
C ILE A 63 -7.19 -2.03 -25.63
N TYR A 64 -8.11 -1.14 -25.22
CA TYR A 64 -9.48 -1.51 -24.93
C TYR A 64 -10.24 -1.82 -26.23
N LYS A 65 -10.70 -3.06 -26.41
CA LYS A 65 -11.40 -3.53 -27.61
C LYS A 65 -12.94 -3.50 -27.50
N GLY A 66 -13.49 -2.97 -26.40
CA GLY A 66 -14.94 -2.88 -26.19
C GLY A 66 -15.59 -4.20 -25.76
N GLU A 67 -16.81 -4.09 -25.21
CA GLU A 67 -17.59 -5.18 -24.63
C GLU A 67 -17.94 -6.30 -25.64
N LYS A 68 -17.78 -7.56 -25.23
CA LYS A 68 -18.77 -8.56 -25.63
C LYS A 68 -20.05 -8.21 -24.89
N LYS A 69 -21.04 -7.64 -25.59
CA LYS A 69 -22.33 -7.21 -25.02
C LYS A 69 -22.87 -8.27 -24.05
N PHE A 70 -22.95 -7.90 -22.77
CA PHE A 70 -23.76 -8.64 -21.80
C PHE A 70 -25.23 -8.47 -22.22
N SER A 71 -25.89 -9.55 -22.60
CA SER A 71 -27.30 -9.54 -23.04
C SER A 71 -28.31 -9.60 -21.87
N GLY A 72 -27.85 -9.41 -20.63
CA GLY A 72 -28.71 -9.41 -19.45
C GLY A 72 -29.40 -8.06 -19.25
N VAL A 73 -30.71 -8.04 -19.43
CA VAL A 73 -31.59 -6.90 -19.12
C VAL A 73 -31.41 -6.50 -17.66
N ILE A 74 -31.05 -5.24 -17.38
CA ILE A 74 -30.98 -4.70 -16.03
C ILE A 74 -32.42 -4.46 -15.53
N SER A 75 -33.00 -5.41 -14.79
CA SER A 75 -34.21 -5.18 -14.00
C SER A 75 -33.83 -4.60 -12.64
N ILE A 76 -34.27 -3.37 -12.38
CA ILE A 76 -34.25 -2.72 -11.06
C ILE A 76 -35.52 -3.18 -10.32
N PHE A 77 -35.38 -3.74 -9.11
CA PHE A 77 -36.37 -4.31 -8.14
C PHE A 77 -36.15 -5.83 -7.96
N ASN A 78 -36.12 -6.47 -6.79
CA ASN A 78 -36.50 -6.06 -5.42
C ASN A 78 -35.94 -7.04 -4.36
N HIS A 79 -35.97 -6.59 -3.12
CA HIS A 79 -35.94 -7.42 -1.91
C HIS A 79 -37.04 -8.52 -1.97
N PHE A 80 -36.72 -9.74 -1.51
CA PHE A 80 -37.61 -10.91 -1.34
C PHE A 80 -38.00 -11.77 -2.56
N ASN A 81 -37.65 -13.06 -2.42
CA ASN A 81 -38.15 -14.27 -3.08
C ASN A 81 -37.81 -14.50 -4.56
N GLY A 82 -37.19 -15.66 -4.80
CA GLY A 82 -36.47 -16.00 -6.01
C GLY A 82 -37.28 -16.01 -7.30
N LEU A 83 -36.64 -15.55 -8.37
CA LEU A 83 -36.68 -16.08 -9.74
C LEU A 83 -35.68 -15.30 -10.61
N HIS A 84 -34.69 -16.03 -11.16
CA HIS A 84 -33.76 -15.66 -12.24
C HIS A 84 -33.34 -14.18 -12.37
N ASP A 85 -32.44 -13.73 -11.48
CA ASP A 85 -31.64 -12.53 -11.72
C ASP A 85 -30.44 -12.89 -12.61
N SER A 86 -30.22 -12.14 -13.70
CA SER A 86 -28.96 -12.23 -14.46
C SER A 86 -27.83 -11.67 -13.58
N TYR A 87 -27.15 -12.56 -12.86
CA TYR A 87 -25.99 -12.21 -12.04
C TYR A 87 -24.93 -11.55 -12.92
N PHE A 88 -24.39 -10.43 -12.45
CA PHE A 88 -23.21 -9.83 -13.07
C PHE A 88 -22.05 -10.84 -13.06
N ALA A 89 -21.71 -11.35 -14.23
CA ALA A 89 -20.66 -12.35 -14.41
C ALA A 89 -19.32 -11.64 -14.62
N PHE A 90 -18.67 -11.20 -13.53
CA PHE A 90 -17.38 -10.50 -13.63
C PHE A 90 -16.33 -11.28 -14.44
N HIS A 91 -16.34 -12.62 -14.33
CA HIS A 91 -15.42 -13.50 -15.06
C HIS A 91 -15.56 -13.48 -16.60
N GLU A 92 -16.67 -12.93 -17.12
CA GLU A 92 -16.90 -12.78 -18.57
C GLU A 92 -16.41 -11.41 -19.11
N THR A 93 -15.92 -10.53 -18.23
CA THR A 93 -15.54 -9.15 -18.59
C THR A 93 -14.14 -9.06 -19.21
N ALA A 94 -13.91 -7.97 -19.97
CA ALA A 94 -12.58 -7.67 -20.49
C ALA A 94 -11.62 -7.32 -19.34
N LEU A 95 -12.12 -6.66 -18.28
CA LEU A 95 -11.37 -6.37 -17.07
C LEU A 95 -10.84 -7.63 -16.39
N TYR A 96 -11.69 -8.64 -16.19
CA TYR A 96 -11.26 -9.91 -15.60
C TYR A 96 -10.17 -10.58 -16.45
N SER A 97 -10.39 -10.64 -17.77
CA SER A 97 -9.44 -11.22 -18.70
C SER A 97 -8.08 -10.52 -18.66
N LEU A 98 -8.08 -9.19 -18.57
CA LEU A 98 -6.86 -8.37 -18.41
C LEU A 98 -6.16 -8.69 -17.09
N LEU A 99 -6.88 -8.66 -15.97
CA LEU A 99 -6.30 -8.86 -14.64
C LEU A 99 -5.67 -10.24 -14.45
N MET A 100 -6.23 -11.28 -15.10
CA MET A 100 -5.64 -12.63 -15.09
C MET A 100 -4.25 -12.66 -15.76
N GLN A 101 -3.99 -11.75 -16.71
CA GLN A 101 -2.72 -11.65 -17.43
C GLN A 101 -1.69 -10.78 -16.69
N LEU A 102 -2.16 -9.82 -15.88
CA LEU A 102 -1.27 -8.92 -15.15
C LEU A 102 -0.61 -9.62 -13.96
N LYS A 103 0.65 -9.27 -13.71
CA LYS A 103 1.44 -9.72 -12.56
C LYS A 103 2.19 -8.56 -11.91
N ASP A 104 2.62 -8.78 -10.68
CA ASP A 104 3.51 -7.91 -9.92
C ASP A 104 3.04 -6.44 -9.90
N VAL A 105 3.92 -5.50 -10.26
CA VAL A 105 3.67 -4.06 -10.14
C VAL A 105 2.48 -3.62 -11.00
N LYS A 106 2.37 -4.13 -12.24
CA LYS A 106 1.24 -3.79 -13.12
C LYS A 106 -0.10 -4.24 -12.55
N PHE A 107 -0.13 -5.39 -11.87
CA PHE A 107 -1.34 -5.87 -11.20
C PHE A 107 -1.71 -4.97 -10.02
N LEU A 108 -0.72 -4.54 -9.21
CA LEU A 108 -0.96 -3.63 -8.09
C LEU A 108 -1.42 -2.25 -8.55
N GLU A 109 -0.83 -1.71 -9.61
CA GLU A 109 -1.24 -0.42 -10.19
C GLU A 109 -2.69 -0.47 -10.70
N ALA A 110 -3.07 -1.55 -11.38
CA ALA A 110 -4.46 -1.78 -11.80
C ALA A 110 -5.40 -1.86 -10.58
N LEU A 111 -5.05 -2.65 -9.57
CA LEU A 111 -5.86 -2.80 -8.35
C LEU A 111 -6.05 -1.47 -7.62
N GLU A 112 -4.98 -0.70 -7.41
CA GLU A 112 -5.06 0.60 -6.71
C GLU A 112 -6.06 1.53 -7.42
N ASN A 113 -6.02 1.56 -8.75
CA ASN A 113 -6.92 2.39 -9.54
C ASN A 113 -8.37 1.87 -9.55
N ILE A 114 -8.59 0.56 -9.57
CA ILE A 114 -9.92 -0.04 -9.46
C ILE A 114 -10.53 0.29 -8.10
N ILE A 115 -9.76 0.11 -7.02
CA ILE A 115 -10.22 0.36 -5.66
C ILE A 115 -10.60 1.84 -5.49
N ASN A 116 -9.74 2.77 -5.90
CA ASN A 116 -10.03 4.21 -5.82
C ASN A 116 -11.15 4.67 -6.77
N PHE A 117 -11.44 3.90 -7.82
CA PHE A 117 -12.61 4.15 -8.65
C PHE A 117 -13.89 3.74 -7.91
N CYS A 118 -13.93 2.55 -7.33
CA CYS A 118 -15.12 1.95 -6.71
C CYS A 118 -15.39 2.45 -5.28
N LYS A 119 -14.35 2.82 -4.53
CA LYS A 119 -14.40 3.25 -3.14
C LYS A 119 -13.80 4.65 -3.03
N LYS A 120 -14.63 5.65 -2.71
CA LYS A 120 -14.18 7.05 -2.52
C LYS A 120 -13.78 7.33 -1.09
N ASP A 121 -14.53 6.78 -0.14
CA ASP A 121 -14.28 6.95 1.28
C ASP A 121 -13.60 5.72 1.89
N LYS A 122 -13.09 5.89 3.11
CA LYS A 122 -12.49 4.83 3.91
C LYS A 122 -13.49 3.72 4.19
N ASP A 123 -13.08 2.48 3.93
CA ASP A 123 -13.80 1.27 4.28
C ASP A 123 -12.85 0.34 5.05
N ASP A 124 -13.01 0.33 6.37
CA ASP A 124 -12.18 -0.47 7.27
C ASP A 124 -12.37 -1.98 7.07
N GLU A 125 -13.59 -2.43 6.74
CA GLU A 125 -13.85 -3.86 6.51
C GLU A 125 -13.18 -4.33 5.22
N PHE A 126 -13.22 -3.52 4.17
CA PHE A 126 -12.50 -3.77 2.93
C PHE A 126 -10.98 -3.80 3.14
N LEU A 127 -10.43 -2.79 3.84
CA LEU A 127 -9.00 -2.73 4.15
C LEU A 127 -8.53 -3.96 4.93
N LEU A 128 -9.29 -4.38 5.94
CA LEU A 128 -8.99 -5.58 6.72
C LEU A 128 -9.02 -6.83 5.85
N THR A 129 -10.06 -6.98 5.03
CA THR A 129 -10.23 -8.15 4.15
C THR A 129 -9.12 -8.24 3.10
N PHE A 130 -8.80 -7.12 2.44
CA PHE A 130 -7.70 -7.07 1.47
C PHE A 130 -6.36 -7.41 2.13
N ASN A 131 -6.07 -6.81 3.29
CA ASN A 131 -4.80 -7.02 3.97
C ASN A 131 -4.65 -8.45 4.52
N ASP A 132 -5.74 -9.16 4.79
CA ASP A 132 -5.68 -10.60 5.07
C ASP A 132 -5.26 -11.42 3.85
N ILE A 133 -5.78 -11.13 2.66
CA ILE A 133 -5.37 -11.81 1.42
C ILE A 133 -3.86 -11.66 1.20
N VAL A 134 -3.37 -10.45 1.40
CA VAL A 134 -1.95 -10.09 1.32
C VAL A 134 -1.11 -10.84 2.36
N LEU A 135 -1.57 -10.88 3.63
CA LEU A 135 -0.89 -11.61 4.70
C LEU A 135 -0.85 -13.12 4.42
N MET A 136 -1.97 -13.70 4.01
CA MET A 136 -2.10 -15.12 3.69
C MET A 136 -1.21 -15.56 2.53
N SER A 137 -0.86 -14.62 1.66
CA SER A 137 -0.02 -14.83 0.48
C SER A 137 1.43 -14.38 0.70
N ASN A 138 1.78 -14.03 1.95
CA ASN A 138 3.12 -13.60 2.37
C ASN A 138 3.70 -12.48 1.49
N LYS A 139 2.86 -11.53 1.07
CA LYS A 139 3.27 -10.41 0.21
C LYS A 139 3.89 -9.28 1.06
N PRO A 140 4.96 -8.63 0.59
CA PRO A 140 5.73 -7.64 1.37
C PRO A 140 5.14 -6.22 1.28
N PHE A 141 3.82 -6.09 1.18
CA PHE A 141 3.10 -4.82 1.07
C PHE A 141 1.76 -4.91 1.80
N ARG A 142 1.05 -3.80 1.92
CA ARG A 142 -0.30 -3.68 2.50
C ARG A 142 -1.04 -2.56 1.76
N LEU A 143 -2.37 -2.59 1.80
CA LEU A 143 -3.24 -1.51 1.35
C LEU A 143 -3.56 -0.58 2.53
N TYR A 144 -3.45 0.72 2.29
CA TYR A 144 -3.72 1.76 3.28
C TYR A 144 -4.70 2.78 2.73
N TYR A 145 -5.35 3.53 3.62
CA TYR A 145 -6.20 4.65 3.27
C TYR A 145 -5.78 5.88 4.07
N ASN A 146 -5.42 6.95 3.35
CA ASN A 146 -5.24 8.29 3.90
C ASN A 146 -6.29 9.21 3.28
N ASP A 147 -5.99 9.80 2.12
CA ASP A 147 -6.97 10.53 1.28
C ASP A 147 -7.55 9.67 0.16
N LYS A 148 -6.84 8.59 -0.15
CA LYS A 148 -7.15 7.59 -1.17
C LYS A 148 -6.48 6.27 -0.78
N TYR A 149 -6.87 5.19 -1.44
CA TYR A 149 -6.27 3.88 -1.24
C TYR A 149 -4.89 3.82 -1.91
N GLU A 150 -3.85 3.44 -1.18
CA GLU A 150 -2.49 3.28 -1.71
C GLU A 150 -1.81 2.02 -1.17
N PHE A 151 -1.06 1.34 -2.03
CA PHE A 151 -0.17 0.26 -1.60
C PHE A 151 1.12 0.84 -1.00
N HIS A 152 1.49 0.37 0.18
CA HIS A 152 2.79 0.66 0.79
C HIS A 152 3.49 -0.64 1.18
N PRO A 153 4.83 -0.66 1.19
CA PRO A 153 5.54 -1.85 1.61
C PRO A 153 5.29 -2.11 3.09
N SER A 154 5.23 -3.39 3.43
CA SER A 154 5.00 -3.86 4.77
C SER A 154 5.79 -5.14 4.90
N ASN A 155 6.95 -5.03 5.51
CA ASN A 155 7.78 -6.16 5.80
C ASN A 155 8.16 -6.09 7.27
N ILE A 156 7.60 -7.05 8.00
CA ILE A 156 8.05 -7.48 9.32
C ILE A 156 7.63 -6.49 10.42
N GLU A 157 7.39 -7.02 11.61
CA GLU A 157 6.85 -6.43 12.86
C GLU A 157 7.32 -5.01 13.25
N ILE A 158 8.31 -4.44 12.57
CA ILE A 158 8.84 -3.08 12.79
C ILE A 158 8.05 -2.01 12.01
N PHE A 159 7.37 -2.37 10.92
CA PHE A 159 6.51 -1.47 10.15
C PHE A 159 5.03 -1.70 10.48
N ASP A 160 4.69 -1.59 11.77
CA ASP A 160 3.28 -1.56 12.19
C ASP A 160 2.51 -0.51 11.39
N GLN A 161 1.26 -0.83 11.02
CA GLN A 161 0.33 0.06 10.30
C GLN A 161 0.26 1.46 10.93
N VAL A 162 0.45 1.52 12.25
CA VAL A 162 0.46 2.74 13.04
C VAL A 162 1.68 3.60 12.70
N LEU A 163 2.89 3.03 12.65
CA LEU A 163 4.11 3.83 12.52
C LEU A 163 4.26 4.52 11.16
N ILE A 164 3.97 3.83 10.03
CA ILE A 164 4.07 4.48 8.71
C ILE A 164 2.97 5.51 8.53
N ASN A 165 1.73 5.18 8.89
CA ASN A 165 0.61 6.12 8.74
C ASN A 165 0.78 7.32 9.64
N ASP A 166 1.17 7.13 10.90
CA ASP A 166 1.41 8.23 11.83
C ASP A 166 2.54 9.13 11.32
N VAL A 167 3.61 8.56 10.75
CA VAL A 167 4.69 9.35 10.15
C VAL A 167 4.20 10.10 8.90
N LEU A 168 3.46 9.47 7.99
CA LEU A 168 2.95 10.14 6.79
C LEU A 168 1.89 11.20 7.11
N GLU A 169 1.10 10.98 8.15
CA GLU A 169 0.12 11.92 8.67
C GLU A 169 0.81 13.09 9.39
N PHE A 170 1.80 12.81 10.23
CA PHE A 170 2.65 13.82 10.84
C PHE A 170 3.35 14.69 9.79
N LEU A 171 3.79 14.08 8.68
CA LEU A 171 4.43 14.78 7.58
C LEU A 171 3.47 15.58 6.69
N LYS A 172 2.15 15.62 6.96
CA LYS A 172 1.21 16.44 6.16
C LYS A 172 1.57 17.93 6.18
N ASP A 173 2.09 18.41 7.30
CA ASP A 173 2.55 19.80 7.47
C ASP A 173 3.94 20.03 6.83
N TYR A 174 4.58 18.95 6.36
CA TYR A 174 5.90 18.93 5.74
C TYR A 174 5.86 18.28 4.35
N PRO A 175 5.14 18.88 3.37
CA PRO A 175 4.77 18.22 2.12
C PRO A 175 5.96 17.77 1.25
N LYS A 176 7.11 18.46 1.30
CA LYS A 176 8.30 18.05 0.53
C LYS A 176 8.91 16.77 1.12
N ALA A 177 8.98 16.69 2.44
CA ALA A 177 9.42 15.50 3.15
C ALA A 177 8.48 14.31 2.92
N LYS A 178 7.15 14.52 3.05
CA LYS A 178 6.12 13.51 2.80
C LYS A 178 6.25 12.91 1.40
N LYS A 179 6.39 13.76 0.38
CA LYS A 179 6.56 13.32 -1.01
C LYS A 179 7.74 12.38 -1.18
N GLN A 180 8.92 12.73 -0.66
CA GLN A 180 10.11 11.89 -0.78
C GLN A 180 9.96 10.55 -0.04
N LEU A 181 9.33 10.55 1.14
CA LEU A 181 9.07 9.32 1.87
C LEU A 181 8.08 8.41 1.11
N SER A 182 6.99 8.98 0.58
CA SER A 182 6.03 8.24 -0.23
C SER A 182 6.68 7.64 -1.49
N GLU A 183 7.56 8.38 -2.17
CA GLU A 183 8.31 7.85 -3.31
C GLU A 183 9.28 6.74 -2.91
N ALA A 184 9.99 6.88 -1.78
CA ALA A 184 10.88 5.84 -1.26
C ALA A 184 10.11 4.54 -0.96
N LEU A 185 8.93 4.66 -0.33
CA LEU A 185 8.05 3.53 -0.06
C LEU A 185 7.61 2.86 -1.37
N LYS A 186 7.23 3.61 -2.41
CA LYS A 186 6.86 3.04 -3.71
C LYS A 186 7.99 2.23 -4.33
N ILE A 187 9.20 2.78 -4.39
CA ILE A 187 10.39 2.08 -4.93
C ILE A 187 10.71 0.83 -4.11
N PHE A 188 10.57 0.92 -2.79
CA PHE A 188 10.85 -0.23 -1.93
C PHE A 188 9.85 -1.38 -2.15
N ILE A 189 8.60 -1.11 -2.51
CA ILE A 189 7.62 -2.15 -2.90
C ILE A 189 8.07 -2.87 -4.17
N THR A 190 8.53 -2.12 -5.17
CA THR A 190 8.93 -2.71 -6.46
C THR A 190 10.20 -3.56 -6.33
N LYS A 191 10.90 -3.50 -5.19
CA LYS A 191 12.22 -4.11 -4.93
C LYS A 191 13.28 -3.67 -5.94
N GLU A 192 13.01 -2.59 -6.65
CA GLU A 192 13.94 -2.02 -7.60
C GLU A 192 14.84 -1.03 -6.87
N ASN A 193 16.14 -1.05 -7.20
CA ASN A 193 17.12 -0.05 -6.82
C ASN A 193 17.07 0.41 -5.34
N TYR A 194 17.53 -0.45 -4.42
CA TYR A 194 17.63 -0.14 -2.99
C TYR A 194 18.41 1.15 -2.67
N ARG A 195 19.35 1.57 -3.54
CA ARG A 195 20.06 2.85 -3.40
C ARG A 195 19.09 4.03 -3.48
N ASP A 196 18.13 4.00 -4.40
CA ASP A 196 17.16 5.09 -4.55
C ASP A 196 16.25 5.20 -3.32
N VAL A 197 15.90 4.07 -2.69
CA VAL A 197 15.15 4.08 -1.42
C VAL A 197 15.96 4.78 -0.33
N VAL A 198 17.24 4.45 -0.21
CA VAL A 198 18.17 5.05 0.76
C VAL A 198 18.31 6.55 0.50
N ASP A 199 18.50 6.96 -0.74
CA ASP A 199 18.67 8.38 -1.09
C ASP A 199 17.39 9.19 -0.85
N LYS A 200 16.21 8.64 -1.19
CA LYS A 200 14.93 9.31 -0.95
C LYS A 200 14.55 9.38 0.53
N THR A 201 14.81 8.34 1.32
CA THR A 201 14.58 8.39 2.78
C THR A 201 15.51 9.41 3.46
N ARG A 202 16.77 9.50 3.00
CA ARG A 202 17.71 10.54 3.43
C ARG A 202 17.18 11.94 3.09
N LEU A 203 16.78 12.15 1.85
CA LEU A 203 16.26 13.44 1.38
C LEU A 203 14.96 13.83 2.10
N SER A 204 14.10 12.87 2.42
CA SER A 204 12.88 13.11 3.21
C SER A 204 13.21 13.70 4.59
N LEU A 205 14.21 13.13 5.30
CA LEU A 205 14.64 13.67 6.60
C LEU A 205 15.26 15.06 6.48
N GLU A 206 16.09 15.28 5.46
CA GLU A 206 16.66 16.61 5.18
C GLU A 206 15.56 17.65 4.97
N LEU A 207 14.61 17.36 4.09
CA LEU A 207 13.49 18.25 3.80
C LEU A 207 12.61 18.47 5.02
N PHE A 208 12.41 17.44 5.85
CA PHE A 208 11.65 17.59 7.10
C PHE A 208 12.33 18.61 8.01
N LEU A 209 13.63 18.48 8.27
CA LEU A 209 14.35 19.41 9.14
C LEU A 209 14.42 20.81 8.54
N THR A 210 14.64 20.93 7.24
CA THR A 210 14.59 22.19 6.47
C THR A 210 13.25 22.90 6.67
N GLN A 211 12.13 22.17 6.57
CA GLN A 211 10.79 22.74 6.75
C GLN A 211 10.47 23.03 8.22
N LEU A 212 10.87 22.17 9.16
CA LEU A 212 10.66 22.34 10.60
C LEU A 212 11.44 23.54 11.16
N LEU A 213 12.69 23.69 10.74
CA LEU A 213 13.64 24.69 11.23
C LEU A 213 13.66 25.96 10.37
N ASN A 214 12.86 25.99 9.30
CA ASN A 214 12.79 27.08 8.32
C ASN A 214 14.17 27.53 7.80
N ASN A 215 14.95 26.57 7.29
CA ASN A 215 16.27 26.81 6.69
C ASN A 215 16.40 26.08 5.35
N GLU A 216 17.57 26.18 4.69
CA GLU A 216 17.85 25.49 3.40
C GLU A 216 19.15 24.66 3.43
N LYS A 217 19.62 24.30 4.63
CA LYS A 217 20.90 23.61 4.81
C LYS A 217 20.75 22.11 4.51
N SER A 218 21.82 21.47 4.04
CA SER A 218 21.84 20.00 3.91
C SER A 218 21.81 19.31 5.27
N LEU A 219 21.46 18.02 5.31
CA LEU A 219 21.38 17.24 6.53
C LEU A 219 22.66 17.30 7.39
N GLU A 220 23.85 17.32 6.77
CA GLU A 220 25.15 17.46 7.44
C GLU A 220 25.31 18.80 8.17
N ASN A 221 24.75 19.86 7.59
CA ASN A 221 24.98 21.24 7.99
C ASN A 221 23.88 21.79 8.91
N GLN A 222 22.86 20.99 9.24
CA GLN A 222 21.73 21.40 10.06
C GLN A 222 21.94 21.23 11.58
N LYS A 223 23.08 20.69 12.03
CA LYS A 223 23.34 20.38 13.46
C LYS A 223 23.16 21.59 14.39
N ASP A 224 23.71 22.74 14.00
CA ASP A 224 23.61 23.96 14.82
C ASP A 224 22.18 24.51 14.88
N GLU A 225 21.42 24.36 13.79
CA GLU A 225 20.01 24.76 13.75
C GLU A 225 19.15 23.84 14.63
N ILE A 226 19.42 22.54 14.61
CA ILE A 226 18.78 21.55 15.49
C ILE A 226 19.05 21.88 16.97
N LEU A 227 20.32 22.15 17.32
CA LEU A 227 20.68 22.53 18.68
C LEU A 227 19.99 23.82 19.13
N ARG A 228 19.91 24.81 18.23
CA ARG A 228 19.20 26.07 18.48
C ARG A 228 17.70 25.84 18.69
N TYR A 229 17.09 24.99 17.87
CA TYR A 229 15.68 24.62 18.00
C TYR A 229 15.38 23.92 19.32
N PHE A 230 16.24 23.00 19.76
CA PHE A 230 16.09 22.38 21.07
C PHE A 230 16.25 23.37 22.22
N GLY A 231 17.07 24.42 22.07
CA GLY A 231 17.17 25.51 23.04
C GLY A 231 17.28 25.01 24.48
N ASN A 232 16.41 25.45 25.38
CA ASN A 232 16.31 24.94 26.76
C ASN A 232 15.21 23.86 26.94
N LEU A 233 14.59 23.40 25.85
CA LEU A 233 13.49 22.42 25.87
C LEU A 233 13.98 21.00 26.21
N LEU A 234 15.24 20.70 25.94
CA LEU A 234 15.87 19.40 26.19
C LEU A 234 17.16 19.56 26.99
N ASP A 235 17.47 18.57 27.83
CA ASP A 235 18.76 18.47 28.50
C ASP A 235 19.90 18.19 27.51
N GLU A 236 21.11 18.61 27.87
CA GLU A 236 22.31 18.50 27.04
C GLU A 236 22.62 17.05 26.61
N ASN A 237 22.32 16.05 27.45
CA ASN A 237 22.53 14.65 27.09
C ASN A 237 21.56 14.19 26.01
N PHE A 238 20.31 14.64 26.05
CA PHE A 238 19.32 14.33 25.01
C PHE A 238 19.68 14.99 23.68
N LYS A 239 20.17 16.24 23.70
CA LYS A 239 20.66 16.92 22.50
C LYS A 239 21.82 16.15 21.87
N LYS A 240 22.80 15.74 22.67
CA LYS A 240 23.95 14.93 22.21
C LYS A 240 23.49 13.59 21.64
N MET A 241 22.60 12.88 22.35
CA MET A 241 22.05 11.61 21.89
C MET A 241 21.35 11.75 20.53
N PHE A 242 20.52 12.79 20.36
CA PHE A 242 19.86 13.06 19.08
C PHE A 242 20.88 13.28 17.95
N LEU A 243 21.90 14.10 18.18
CA LEU A 243 22.96 14.33 17.20
C LEU A 243 23.76 13.07 16.88
N GLU A 244 24.00 12.20 17.86
CA GLU A 244 24.67 10.91 17.63
C GLU A 244 23.84 9.97 16.77
N ILE A 245 22.53 9.88 17.01
CA ILE A 245 21.61 9.10 16.17
C ILE A 245 21.61 9.66 14.74
N LEU A 246 21.53 10.98 14.58
CA LEU A 246 21.57 11.64 13.28
C LEU A 246 22.89 11.36 12.54
N ASN A 247 24.01 11.47 13.24
CA ASN A 247 25.33 11.14 12.69
C ASN A 247 25.43 9.66 12.29
N TYR A 248 24.87 8.76 13.09
CA TYR A 248 24.85 7.33 12.80
C TYR A 248 24.03 7.05 11.53
N TYR A 249 22.85 7.67 11.40
CA TYR A 249 22.02 7.60 10.20
C TYR A 249 22.76 8.09 8.95
N GLN A 250 23.44 9.24 9.03
CA GLN A 250 24.25 9.77 7.91
C GLN A 250 25.36 8.79 7.50
N ARG A 251 26.07 8.19 8.45
CA ARG A 251 27.10 7.18 8.17
C ARG A 251 26.52 5.93 7.51
N LEU A 252 25.39 5.44 8.00
CA LEU A 252 24.69 4.30 7.41
C LEU A 252 24.32 4.55 5.94
N ASN A 253 23.73 5.71 5.65
CA ASN A 253 23.37 6.09 4.28
C ASN A 253 24.59 6.22 3.40
N ASN A 254 25.66 6.88 3.87
CA ASN A 254 26.90 7.02 3.11
C ASN A 254 27.55 5.66 2.79
N ASN A 255 27.52 4.71 3.73
CA ASN A 255 28.05 3.37 3.52
C ASN A 255 27.17 2.57 2.54
N ARG A 256 25.85 2.63 2.67
CA ARG A 256 24.92 1.94 1.76
C ARG A 256 24.98 2.52 0.34
N ALA A 257 25.05 3.84 0.19
CA ALA A 257 25.21 4.49 -1.11
C ALA A 257 26.52 4.06 -1.80
N LYS A 258 27.63 3.94 -1.06
CA LYS A 258 28.93 3.49 -1.58
C LYS A 258 28.97 2.00 -1.93
N HIS A 259 28.36 1.14 -1.12
CA HIS A 259 28.46 -0.32 -1.26
C HIS A 259 27.33 -0.97 -2.08
N CYS A 260 26.30 -0.22 -2.52
CA CYS A 260 25.30 -0.71 -3.50
C CYS A 260 25.85 -0.77 -4.95
N LYS A 261 27.13 -1.07 -5.13
CA LYS A 261 27.67 -1.62 -6.39
C LYS A 261 28.19 -3.01 -6.03
N SER A 262 27.58 -4.04 -6.62
CA SER A 262 27.90 -5.47 -6.49
C SER A 262 27.22 -6.17 -5.29
N ASN A 263 26.05 -6.74 -5.54
CA ASN A 263 25.87 -8.19 -5.77
C ASN A 263 24.47 -8.44 -6.32
#